data_AF-A0A3D4X4I3-F1
#
_entry.id   AF-A0A3D4X4I3-F1
#
_cell.length_a   1.000
_cell.length_b   1.000
_cell.length_c   1.000
_cell.angle_alpha   90.00
_cell.angle_beta   90.00
_cell.angle_gamma   90.00
#
_symmetry.space_group_name_H-M   'P 1'
#
loop_
_entity.id
_entity.type
_entity.pdbx_description
1 polymer ?
#
loop_
_entity_poly.entity_id
_entity_poly.type
_entity_poly.pdbx_seq_one_letter_code
_entity_poly.pdbx_strand_id
1 'polypeptide(L)'
;DWIEPDMFRRLYAKMTEQDVDVVMCAQSEDTGAVHKEVRHGLREGRYGKREMLQDVYPEMIAKEAFFEWGILPGLYAKLFRRERLEQFQFAVDERLTMGEDAACT
;
A
#
# COMPACT_ATOMS: atom_id res chain seq x y z
N ASP A 1 7.24 14.56 -2.81
CA ASP A 1 7.66 13.31 -3.49
C ASP A 1 7.73 13.48 -4.99
N TRP A 2 8.33 12.50 -5.66
CA TRP A 2 8.32 12.32 -7.11
C TRP A 2 7.91 10.88 -7.42
N ILE A 3 7.58 10.63 -8.68
CA ILE A 3 7.24 9.29 -9.17
C ILE A 3 8.11 8.98 -10.37
N GLU A 4 8.33 7.69 -10.62
CA GLU A 4 8.93 7.26 -11.87
C GLU A 4 8.00 7.60 -13.05
N PRO A 5 8.54 8.00 -14.22
CA PRO A 5 7.74 8.43 -15.37
C PRO A 5 6.69 7.41 -15.83
N ASP A 6 6.92 6.13 -15.56
CA ASP A 6 6.05 5.03 -15.95
C ASP A 6 5.33 4.35 -14.78
N MET A 7 5.42 4.90 -13.55
CA MET A 7 4.84 4.30 -12.35
C MET A 7 3.35 3.98 -12.53
N PHE A 8 2.54 4.98 -12.83
CA PHE A 8 1.09 4.78 -13.01
C PHE A 8 0.75 3.91 -14.21
N ARG A 9 1.54 3.99 -15.30
CA ARG A 9 1.36 3.11 -16.47
C ARG A 9 1.53 1.64 -16.06
N ARG A 10 2.56 1.32 -15.27
CA ARG A 10 2.85 -0.03 -14.80
C ARG A 10 1.81 -0.51 -13.78
N LEU A 11 1.43 0.34 -12.83
CA LEU A 11 0.39 0.01 -11.84
C LEU A 11 -0.96 -0.24 -12.51
N TYR A 12 -1.35 0.61 -13.44
CA TYR A 12 -2.61 0.47 -14.19
C TYR A 12 -2.60 -0.80 -15.06
N ALA A 13 -1.50 -1.05 -15.79
CA ALA A 13 -1.35 -2.28 -16.55
C ALA A 13 -1.53 -3.51 -15.64
N LYS A 14 -0.88 -3.55 -14.47
CA LYS A 14 -1.04 -4.66 -13.52
C LYS A 14 -2.45 -4.78 -12.96
N MET A 15 -3.09 -3.66 -12.63
CA MET A 15 -4.47 -3.65 -12.12
C MET A 15 -5.44 -4.29 -13.12
N THR A 16 -5.29 -3.95 -14.40
CA THR A 16 -6.12 -4.48 -15.49
C THR A 16 -5.78 -5.92 -15.85
N GLU A 17 -4.50 -6.25 -15.98
CA GLU A 17 -4.02 -7.61 -16.31
C GLU A 17 -4.44 -8.66 -15.25
N GLN A 18 -4.44 -8.27 -13.98
CA GLN A 18 -4.69 -9.18 -12.85
C GLN A 18 -6.12 -9.11 -12.31
N ASP A 19 -6.93 -8.19 -12.83
CA ASP A 19 -8.28 -7.85 -12.37
C ASP A 19 -8.35 -7.75 -10.84
N VAL A 20 -7.64 -6.78 -10.28
CA VAL A 20 -7.57 -6.52 -8.83
C VAL A 20 -8.13 -5.15 -8.48
N ASP A 21 -8.46 -4.98 -7.20
CA ASP A 21 -8.96 -3.71 -6.66
C ASP A 21 -7.83 -2.75 -6.24
N VAL A 22 -6.65 -3.28 -5.91
CA VAL A 22 -5.50 -2.52 -5.43
C VAL A 22 -4.20 -3.07 -6.03
N VAL A 23 -3.30 -2.18 -6.44
CA VAL A 23 -1.90 -2.51 -6.80
C VAL A 23 -0.98 -1.58 -6.04
N MET A 24 0.10 -2.12 -5.47
CA MET A 24 1.06 -1.37 -4.66
C MET A 24 2.46 -1.54 -5.23
N CYS A 25 3.31 -0.55 -5.07
CA CYS A 25 4.74 -0.63 -5.38
C CYS A 25 5.60 -0.21 -4.18
N ALA A 26 6.87 -0.62 -4.20
CA ALA A 26 7.86 -0.10 -3.27
C ALA A 26 8.04 1.42 -3.45
N GLN A 27 8.58 2.07 -2.42
CA GLN A 27 8.90 3.49 -2.42
C GLN A 27 10.41 3.68 -2.24
N SER A 28 10.92 4.83 -2.65
CA SER A 28 12.30 5.24 -2.41
C SER A 28 12.33 6.37 -1.40
N GLU A 29 13.20 6.25 -0.39
CA GLU A 29 13.50 7.33 0.54
C GLU A 29 14.83 7.96 0.13
N ASP A 30 14.78 9.23 -0.27
CA ASP A 30 15.96 10.03 -0.59
C ASP A 30 16.01 11.29 0.29
N THR A 31 17.05 11.41 1.11
CA THR A 31 17.32 12.58 1.96
C THR A 31 18.54 13.37 1.49
N GLY A 32 19.08 13.04 0.30
CA GLY A 32 20.36 13.52 -0.20
C GLY A 32 21.58 12.87 0.45
N ALA A 33 21.49 12.49 1.73
CA ALA A 33 22.52 11.73 2.45
C ALA A 33 22.25 10.21 2.42
N VAL A 34 20.98 9.81 2.34
CA VAL A 34 20.55 8.42 2.29
C VAL A 34 19.66 8.24 1.08
N HIS A 35 19.95 7.19 0.29
CA HIS A 35 19.07 6.70 -0.75
C HIS A 35 18.81 5.22 -0.46
N LYS A 36 17.57 4.86 -0.14
CA LYS A 36 17.18 3.46 0.08
C LYS A 36 15.81 3.17 -0.49
N GLU A 37 15.64 1.92 -0.89
CA GLU A 37 14.35 1.39 -1.28
C GLU A 37 13.64 0.81 -0.04
N VAL A 38 12.35 1.10 0.10
CA VAL A 38 11.50 0.62 1.19
C VAL A 38 10.37 -0.19 0.59
N ARG A 39 10.27 -1.44 1.06
CA ARG A 39 9.33 -2.45 0.54
C ARG A 39 8.29 -2.79 1.59
N HIS A 40 7.15 -3.29 1.13
CA HIS A 40 6.18 -3.99 1.97
C HIS A 40 6.83 -5.23 2.60
N GLY A 41 6.40 -5.61 3.81
CA GLY A 41 6.84 -6.81 4.52
C GLY A 41 6.23 -8.11 3.99
N LEU A 42 5.45 -8.04 2.90
CA LEU A 42 4.83 -9.16 2.20
C LEU A 42 5.63 -9.56 0.96
N ARG A 43 5.46 -10.82 0.54
CA ARG A 43 6.04 -11.29 -0.73
C ARG A 43 5.38 -10.59 -1.91
N GLU A 44 6.11 -10.47 -3.01
CA GLU A 44 5.52 -9.98 -4.26
C GLU A 44 4.56 -11.04 -4.82
N GLY A 45 3.34 -10.63 -5.18
CA GLY A 45 2.36 -11.53 -5.76
C GLY A 45 0.95 -10.95 -5.84
N ARG A 46 0.06 -11.73 -6.47
CA ARG A 46 -1.39 -11.46 -6.48
C ARG A 46 -2.03 -12.21 -5.32
N TYR A 47 -2.73 -11.47 -4.47
CA TYR A 47 -3.43 -12.03 -3.31
C TYR A 47 -4.92 -12.09 -3.57
N GLY A 48 -5.47 -13.30 -3.61
CA GLY A 48 -6.92 -13.52 -3.64
C GLY A 48 -7.50 -13.56 -2.23
N LYS A 49 -8.82 -13.75 -2.11
CA LYS A 49 -9.50 -13.77 -0.80
C LYS A 49 -8.87 -14.73 0.21
N ARG A 50 -8.44 -15.91 -0.24
CA ARG A 50 -7.85 -16.91 0.64
C ARG A 50 -6.47 -16.47 1.14
N GLU A 51 -5.62 -16.02 0.23
CA GLU A 51 -4.27 -15.53 0.55
C GLU A 51 -4.35 -14.25 1.40
N MET A 52 -5.33 -13.38 1.17
CA MET A 52 -5.57 -12.21 2.02
C MET A 52 -5.88 -12.62 3.47
N LEU A 53 -6.75 -13.61 3.68
CA LEU A 53 -7.12 -14.09 5.02
C LEU A 53 -5.98 -14.82 5.75
N GLN A 54 -5.17 -15.57 5.01
CA GLN A 54 -4.15 -16.46 5.59
C GLN A 54 -2.79 -15.78 5.74
N ASP A 55 -2.41 -14.96 4.76
CA ASP A 55 -1.04 -14.46 4.64
C ASP A 55 -0.94 -12.94 4.84
N VAL A 56 -1.98 -12.18 4.48
CA VAL A 56 -1.93 -10.70 4.51
C VAL A 56 -2.49 -10.14 5.80
N TYR A 57 -3.77 -10.38 6.11
CA TYR A 57 -4.44 -9.77 7.26
C TYR A 57 -3.80 -10.04 8.62
N PRO A 58 -3.24 -11.23 8.90
CA PRO A 58 -2.58 -11.49 10.20
C PRO A 58 -1.39 -10.57 10.47
N GLU A 59 -0.74 -10.08 9.42
CA GLU A 59 0.52 -9.34 9.49
C GLU A 59 0.45 -7.95 8.83
N MET A 60 -0.74 -7.53 8.38
CA MET A 60 -0.94 -6.36 7.52
C MET A 60 -0.45 -5.06 8.16
N ILE A 61 -0.86 -4.81 9.40
CA ILE A 61 -0.58 -3.56 10.14
C ILE A 61 0.78 -3.64 10.85
N ALA A 62 1.08 -4.79 11.47
CA ALA A 62 2.35 -5.01 12.16
C ALA A 62 2.71 -6.49 12.10
N LYS A 63 3.98 -6.75 11.85
CA LYS A 63 4.58 -8.09 11.93
C LYS A 63 5.06 -8.35 13.36
N GLU A 64 5.99 -9.28 13.53
CA GLU A 64 6.49 -9.67 14.85
C GLU A 64 7.19 -8.51 15.60
N ALA A 65 7.89 -7.64 14.87
CA ALA A 65 8.57 -6.47 15.43
C ALA A 65 7.76 -5.19 15.27
N PHE A 66 7.82 -4.32 16.29
CA PHE A 66 7.23 -2.98 16.22
C PHE A 66 7.90 -2.16 15.09
N PHE A 67 7.09 -1.44 14.30
CA PHE A 67 7.49 -0.75 13.05
C PHE A 67 7.89 -1.65 11.86
N GLU A 68 7.73 -2.97 11.96
CA GLU A 68 7.81 -3.84 10.79
C GLU A 68 6.41 -3.99 10.17
N TRP A 69 6.17 -3.28 9.07
CA TRP A 69 4.87 -3.25 8.40
C TRP A 69 4.72 -4.41 7.41
N GLY A 70 3.58 -5.11 7.44
CA GLY A 70 3.19 -5.99 6.33
C GLY A 70 2.91 -5.17 5.08
N ILE A 71 1.97 -4.22 5.17
CA ILE A 71 1.71 -3.23 4.14
C ILE A 71 2.13 -1.85 4.67
N LEU A 72 3.05 -1.17 3.98
CA LEU A 72 3.38 0.22 4.27
C LEU A 72 2.11 1.08 4.26
N PRO A 73 1.85 1.92 5.27
CA PRO A 73 0.57 2.60 5.44
C PRO A 73 0.32 3.68 4.38
N GLY A 74 1.36 4.37 3.91
CA GLY A 74 1.23 5.52 3.01
C GLY A 74 0.43 5.23 1.74
N LEU A 75 -0.59 6.05 1.47
CA LEU A 75 -1.52 5.85 0.34
C LEU A 75 -0.87 6.14 -1.03
N TYR A 76 0.16 6.99 -1.07
CA TYR A 76 0.74 7.53 -2.30
C TYR A 76 1.42 6.48 -3.22
N ALA A 77 1.86 5.35 -2.67
CA ALA A 77 2.53 4.27 -3.41
C ALA A 77 1.57 3.16 -3.87
N LYS A 78 0.26 3.47 -3.93
CA LYS A 78 -0.81 2.52 -4.25
C LYS A 78 -1.76 3.10 -5.30
N LEU A 79 -2.26 2.22 -6.16
CA LEU A 79 -3.34 2.51 -7.09
C LEU A 79 -4.56 1.71 -6.66
N PHE A 80 -5.70 2.39 -6.51
CA PHE A 80 -6.97 1.80 -6.08
C PHE A 80 -8.05 1.99 -7.13
N ARG A 81 -8.96 1.03 -7.21
CA ARG A 81 -10.28 1.28 -7.80
C ARG A 81 -11.03 2.25 -6.91
N ARG A 82 -11.44 3.38 -7.47
CA ARG A 82 -12.06 4.48 -6.72
C ARG A 82 -13.25 4.00 -5.90
N GLU A 83 -14.16 3.28 -6.54
CA GLU A 83 -15.39 2.77 -5.95
C GLU A 83 -15.17 1.78 -4.80
N ARG A 84 -13.95 1.22 -4.68
CA ARG A 84 -13.57 0.32 -3.59
C ARG A 84 -13.03 1.08 -2.39
N LEU A 85 -12.27 2.16 -2.60
CA LEU A 85 -11.62 2.91 -1.53
C LEU A 85 -12.47 4.06 -0.98
N GLU A 86 -13.25 4.73 -1.83
CA GLU A 86 -13.86 6.03 -1.54
C GLU A 86 -14.65 6.08 -0.22
N GLN A 87 -15.45 5.05 0.05
CA GLN A 87 -16.22 4.96 1.30
C GLN A 87 -15.35 4.87 2.56
N PHE A 88 -14.18 4.21 2.46
CA PHE A 88 -13.27 4.03 3.58
C PHE A 88 -12.49 5.32 3.84
N GLN A 89 -12.03 5.99 2.78
CA GLN A 89 -11.41 7.31 2.87
C GLN A 89 -12.31 8.33 3.57
N PHE A 90 -13.60 8.35 3.26
CA PHE A 90 -14.56 9.27 3.90
C PHE A 90 -15.04 8.82 5.28
N ALA A 91 -14.70 7.60 5.72
CA ALA A 91 -15.01 7.10 7.06
C ALA A 91 -13.88 7.31 8.06
N VAL A 92 -12.71 7.79 7.62
CA VAL A 92 -11.57 8.09 8.50
C VAL A 92 -11.95 9.24 9.45
N ASP A 93 -11.69 9.05 10.74
CA ASP A 93 -11.97 10.05 11.77
C ASP A 93 -11.06 11.28 11.59
N GLU A 94 -11.66 12.44 11.28
CA GLU A 94 -10.94 13.70 11.07
C GLU A 94 -10.17 14.19 12.31
N ARG A 95 -10.39 13.60 13.49
CA ARG A 95 -9.62 13.89 14.70
C ARG A 95 -8.25 13.19 14.70
N LEU A 96 -8.04 12.21 13.82
CA LEU A 96 -6.74 11.57 13.64
C LEU A 96 -5.79 12.56 12.99
N THR A 97 -4.76 12.96 13.74
CA THR A 97 -3.69 13.82 13.22
C THR A 97 -2.43 13.04 12.85
N MET A 98 -2.49 11.72 12.99
CA MET A 98 -1.36 10.81 12.74
C MET A 98 -1.89 9.40 12.48
N GLY A 99 -1.49 8.79 11.37
CA GLY A 99 -1.87 7.42 11.01
C GLY A 99 -3.24 7.30 10.33
N GLU A 100 -3.81 8.40 9.86
CA GLU A 100 -5.02 8.46 9.05
C GLU A 100 -4.91 7.60 7.77
N ASP A 101 -3.74 7.56 7.14
CA ASP A 101 -3.44 6.68 5.99
C ASP A 101 -3.58 5.19 6.35
N ALA A 102 -3.12 4.81 7.55
CA ALA A 102 -3.22 3.44 8.06
C ALA A 102 -4.65 3.10 8.51
N ALA A 103 -5.47 4.09 8.84
CA ALA A 103 -6.89 3.90 9.12
C ALA A 103 -7.73 3.72 7.84
N CYS A 104 -7.25 4.26 6.72
CA CYS A 104 -7.89 4.12 5.41
C CYS A 104 -7.52 2.81 4.70
N THR A 105 -6.27 2.37 4.82
CA THR A 105 -5.69 1.22 4.10
C THR A 105 -5.80 -0.09 4.87
#